data_AF-A0A7J6E6S8-F1
#
_entry.id   AF-A0A7J6E6S8-F1
#
_cell.length_a   1.000
_cell.length_b   1.000
_cell.length_c   1.000
_cell.angle_alpha   90.00
_cell.angle_beta   90.00
_cell.angle_gamma   90.00
#
_symmetry.space_group_name_H-M   'P 1'
#
loop_
_entity.id
_entity.type
_entity.pdbx_description
1 polymer ?
#
loop_
_entity_poly.entity_id
_entity_poly.type
_entity_poly.pdbx_seq_one_letter_code
_entity_poly.pdbx_strand_id
1 'polypeptide(L)'
;MNPRDNGQRITTKDDEQTSAITKEENNGQNGCTKRENPYSLEPYIEKVKTRCMDLKHKRLIFEEDKVEDIRYYDLVKLSKSPTTGVKILTQLVSPLGYVHDLQLFDGSKENSNMVPMDIVLEKTKKLLLVLGSKQNMSNDDIDLLRRIQFEKIKNETNTCGGDDEKQCAIIWLPIDKDHNNLITNSSIDESFLKSKNIEWYTLNKYVSDQGSLKFLEEKWDYKGTSPNVVVMDVPTGKIENTDALYAMRLWGLDTFPFDQHSLQIKRKQMSFLFNDFSFPSKHYLANWIQEDEYIILHGGKDENWAKEIEGKIKFFNENVNVDHKIKHLNINQEKVEVSFEELFWRGVYCWSIKSNKVQNDSYDDMKKQLDRLCCLGKAKVGWFVLNKGPVTILIGSQQTLEKMVEDIKIWKNNVKKNTFEVAFKEFHEKIFDNLHQDQGFGMENKKTTLGKNNSEDCCIIEYPTEEGKLRITMDCPN
;
A
#
# COMPACT_ATOMS: atom_id res chain seq x y z
N MET A 1 61.36 -8.12 51.20
CA MET A 1 62.04 -6.89 51.67
C MET A 1 61.16 -5.70 51.31
N ASN A 2 61.07 -4.73 52.23
CA ASN A 2 60.60 -3.36 52.02
C ASN A 2 61.85 -2.46 52.30
N PRO A 3 61.91 -1.12 52.09
CA PRO A 3 60.81 -0.18 51.74
C PRO A 3 61.19 1.05 50.84
N ARG A 4 60.25 2.03 50.75
CA ARG A 4 60.42 3.49 50.46
C ARG A 4 60.84 3.89 49.01
N ASP A 5 60.57 5.07 48.45
CA ASP A 5 59.74 6.28 48.72
C ASP A 5 59.86 7.19 47.45
N ASN A 6 59.05 8.22 47.11
CA ASN A 6 57.76 8.79 47.55
C ASN A 6 57.15 9.59 46.35
N GLY A 7 55.91 10.13 46.41
CA GLY A 7 55.46 11.09 45.35
C GLY A 7 53.95 11.29 45.08
N GLN A 8 53.22 11.85 46.05
CA GLN A 8 51.90 12.53 45.98
C GLN A 8 50.94 12.34 44.77
N ARG A 9 49.71 11.93 45.09
CA ARG A 9 48.52 11.88 44.23
C ARG A 9 47.44 12.78 44.83
N ILE A 10 46.82 13.67 44.04
CA ILE A 10 45.60 14.40 44.42
C ILE A 10 44.52 14.05 43.40
N THR A 11 43.46 13.39 43.86
CA THR A 11 42.25 13.11 43.10
C THR A 11 41.05 13.29 44.01
N THR A 12 40.28 14.35 43.79
CA THR A 12 39.00 14.57 44.48
C THR A 12 37.86 13.96 43.68
N LYS A 13 37.35 12.83 44.16
CA LYS A 13 35.91 12.62 44.22
C LYS A 13 35.47 12.97 45.63
N ASP A 14 34.23 13.41 45.79
CA ASP A 14 33.25 12.81 46.71
C ASP A 14 31.93 13.58 46.56
N ASP A 15 30.92 12.86 46.08
CA ASP A 15 29.51 13.21 46.23
C ASP A 15 28.95 12.47 47.46
N GLU A 16 27.80 12.95 47.93
CA GLU A 16 26.91 12.37 48.93
C GLU A 16 27.19 12.61 50.44
N GLN A 17 26.07 12.69 51.16
CA GLN A 17 25.89 12.69 52.62
C GLN A 17 26.38 13.91 53.42
N THR A 18 25.49 14.89 53.59
CA THR A 18 24.96 15.13 54.95
C THR A 18 23.52 15.64 54.91
N SER A 19 22.60 14.87 55.49
CA SER A 19 21.32 15.37 55.97
C SER A 19 21.28 15.23 57.49
N ALA A 20 20.38 16.00 58.11
CA ALA A 20 20.02 15.99 59.54
C ALA A 20 20.87 16.86 60.52
N ILE A 21 20.11 17.56 61.37
CA ILE A 21 20.47 18.12 62.70
C ILE A 21 21.33 19.40 62.72
N THR A 22 20.64 20.55 62.75
CA THR A 22 20.64 21.41 63.94
C THR A 22 19.42 22.35 63.95
N LYS A 23 18.60 22.24 64.99
CA LYS A 23 17.65 23.28 65.43
C LYS A 23 18.28 23.98 66.65
N GLU A 24 17.75 25.17 66.98
CA GLU A 24 18.03 25.93 68.22
C GLU A 24 19.48 26.49 68.28
N GLU A 25 19.75 27.77 68.57
CA GLU A 25 18.93 28.89 69.07
C GLU A 25 19.36 30.22 68.41
N ASN A 26 18.39 31.11 68.14
CA ASN A 26 18.38 32.49 68.68
C ASN A 26 17.16 33.29 68.18
N ASN A 27 16.24 33.58 69.10
CA ASN A 27 15.20 34.60 68.92
C ASN A 27 15.84 35.99 69.07
N GLY A 28 15.63 36.91 68.12
CA GLY A 28 16.22 38.24 68.20
C GLY A 28 15.79 39.23 67.12
N GLN A 29 14.58 39.78 67.27
CA GLN A 29 14.19 41.14 66.85
C GLN A 29 14.81 41.72 65.55
N ASN A 30 14.08 41.60 64.44
CA ASN A 30 13.21 42.69 63.96
C ASN A 30 12.81 42.48 62.49
N GLY A 31 11.52 42.72 62.20
CA GLY A 31 11.02 42.72 60.83
C GLY A 31 11.55 43.91 60.04
N CYS A 32 12.66 43.72 59.34
CA CYS A 32 13.01 44.56 58.20
C CYS A 32 12.50 43.86 56.94
N THR A 33 11.29 44.22 56.50
CA THR A 33 10.88 43.96 55.12
C THR A 33 11.95 44.57 54.24
N LYS A 34 12.67 43.74 53.46
CA LYS A 34 13.53 44.24 52.37
C LYS A 34 12.61 45.05 51.48
N ARG A 35 12.68 46.38 51.58
CA ARG A 35 12.04 47.26 50.61
C ARG A 35 12.69 46.90 49.29
N GLU A 36 11.93 46.27 48.39
CA GLU A 36 12.34 46.15 47.01
C GLU A 36 12.75 47.55 46.56
N ASN A 37 14.01 47.70 46.14
CA ASN A 37 14.46 48.99 45.67
C ASN A 37 13.62 49.33 44.44
N PRO A 38 12.79 50.40 44.46
CA PRO A 38 11.90 50.72 43.33
C PRO A 38 12.69 51.09 42.05
N TYR A 39 14.01 51.26 42.17
CA TYR A 39 14.96 51.46 41.09
C TYR A 39 15.78 50.21 40.74
N SER A 40 15.48 49.02 41.29
CA SER A 40 16.17 47.78 40.90
C SER A 40 15.79 47.39 39.47
N LEU A 41 16.80 47.28 38.62
CA LEU A 41 16.65 46.82 37.24
C LEU A 41 16.71 45.29 37.13
N GLU A 42 16.98 44.55 38.22
CA GLU A 42 17.13 43.09 38.21
C GLU A 42 15.91 42.35 37.61
N PRO A 43 14.64 42.69 37.97
CA PRO A 43 13.47 42.02 37.37
C PRO A 43 13.31 42.30 35.86
N TYR A 44 13.84 43.43 35.38
CA TYR A 44 13.86 43.77 33.96
C TYR A 44 14.99 43.05 33.22
N ILE A 45 16.17 42.96 33.85
CA ILE A 45 17.32 42.20 33.33
C ILE A 45 16.96 40.71 33.19
N GLU A 46 16.28 40.13 34.19
CA GLU A 46 15.81 38.75 34.13
C GLU A 46 14.79 38.54 33.01
N LYS A 47 13.75 39.39 32.92
CA LYS A 47 12.77 39.34 31.81
C LYS A 47 13.44 39.45 30.43
N VAL A 48 14.44 40.32 30.28
CA VAL A 48 15.21 40.43 29.03
C VAL A 48 16.04 39.18 28.76
N LYS A 49 16.71 38.61 29.77
CA LYS A 49 17.47 37.34 29.62
C LYS A 49 16.56 36.20 29.17
N THR A 50 15.42 35.99 29.85
CA THR A 50 14.42 34.97 29.48
C THR A 50 13.94 35.21 28.05
N ARG A 51 13.59 36.44 27.68
CA ARG A 51 13.14 36.74 26.32
C ARG A 51 14.22 36.53 25.25
N CYS A 52 15.48 36.79 25.58
CA CYS A 52 16.61 36.47 24.69
C CYS A 52 16.83 34.95 24.56
N MET A 53 16.56 34.16 25.59
CA MET A 53 16.58 32.70 25.51
C MET A 53 15.43 32.17 24.63
N ASP A 54 14.19 32.64 24.84
CA ASP A 54 13.03 32.32 23.98
C ASP A 54 13.34 32.57 22.50
N LEU A 55 13.89 33.75 22.19
CA LEU A 55 14.16 34.17 20.81
C LEU A 55 15.30 33.38 20.17
N LYS A 56 16.32 33.00 20.95
CA LYS A 56 17.38 32.08 20.48
C LYS A 56 16.81 30.69 20.17
N HIS A 57 15.98 30.13 21.05
CA HIS A 57 15.35 28.83 20.84
C HIS A 57 14.42 28.84 19.62
N LYS A 58 13.57 29.88 19.48
CA LYS A 58 12.71 30.05 18.29
C LYS A 58 13.49 30.24 17.00
N ARG A 59 14.67 30.89 17.04
CA ARG A 59 15.53 31.01 15.86
C ARG A 59 16.12 29.65 15.46
N LEU A 60 16.55 28.83 16.42
CA LEU A 60 17.06 27.48 16.14
C LEU A 60 15.98 26.62 15.47
N ILE A 61 14.76 26.58 16.03
CA ILE A 61 13.62 25.86 15.43
C ILE A 61 13.36 26.36 13.99
N PHE A 62 13.32 27.68 13.77
CA PHE A 62 13.10 28.23 12.42
C PHE A 62 14.25 27.96 11.44
N GLU A 63 15.49 27.84 11.93
CA GLU A 63 16.66 27.46 11.13
C GLU A 63 16.59 25.97 10.76
N GLU A 64 16.09 25.10 11.65
CA GLU A 64 15.83 23.67 11.42
C GLU A 64 14.66 23.47 10.44
N ASP A 65 13.47 24.01 10.72
CA ASP A 65 12.26 23.97 9.86
C ASP A 65 12.60 24.35 8.40
N LYS A 66 13.42 25.39 8.23
CA LYS A 66 13.83 25.89 6.91
C LYS A 66 14.70 24.88 6.15
N VAL A 67 15.59 24.15 6.82
CA VAL A 67 16.41 23.10 6.20
C VAL A 67 15.53 21.93 5.77
N GLU A 68 14.56 21.56 6.60
CA GLU A 68 13.61 20.48 6.33
C GLU A 68 12.67 20.79 5.16
N ASP A 69 12.15 22.01 5.06
CA ASP A 69 11.35 22.43 3.90
C ASP A 69 12.19 22.48 2.61
N ILE A 70 13.42 23.02 2.63
CA ILE A 70 14.34 22.99 1.48
C ILE A 70 14.55 21.54 1.01
N ARG A 71 14.79 20.63 1.95
CA ARG A 71 15.01 19.20 1.71
C ARG A 71 13.81 18.52 1.07
N TYR A 72 12.59 18.78 1.58
CA TYR A 72 11.34 18.32 0.96
C TYR A 72 11.20 18.84 -0.48
N TYR A 73 11.42 20.14 -0.72
CA TYR A 73 11.27 20.72 -2.05
C TYR A 73 12.31 20.19 -3.06
N ASP A 74 13.55 19.96 -2.62
CA ASP A 74 14.59 19.34 -3.45
C ASP A 74 14.22 17.90 -3.84
N LEU A 75 13.66 17.11 -2.92
CA LEU A 75 13.14 15.76 -3.22
C LEU A 75 11.97 15.81 -4.22
N VAL A 76 11.00 16.71 -4.02
CA VAL A 76 9.86 16.90 -4.95
C VAL A 76 10.32 17.37 -6.34
N LYS A 77 11.38 18.17 -6.42
CA LYS A 77 12.00 18.62 -7.67
C LYS A 77 12.74 17.46 -8.35
N LEU A 78 13.56 16.74 -7.60
CA LEU A 78 14.36 15.62 -8.07
C LEU A 78 13.48 14.50 -8.63
N SER A 79 12.40 14.13 -7.94
CA SER A 79 11.45 13.09 -8.36
C SER A 79 10.63 13.44 -9.60
N LYS A 80 10.66 14.70 -10.05
CA LYS A 80 10.00 15.18 -11.28
C LYS A 80 10.97 15.41 -12.45
N SER A 81 12.27 15.38 -12.19
CA SER A 81 13.32 15.59 -13.18
C SER A 81 13.91 14.26 -13.66
N PRO A 82 14.41 14.16 -14.91
CA PRO A 82 15.20 13.02 -15.35
C PRO A 82 16.43 12.84 -14.44
N THR A 83 16.44 11.75 -13.67
CA THR A 83 17.45 11.47 -12.65
C THR A 83 17.59 9.96 -12.47
N THR A 84 18.62 9.49 -11.79
CA THR A 84 18.76 8.06 -11.45
C THR A 84 18.17 7.78 -10.07
N GLY A 85 17.68 6.56 -9.85
CA GLY A 85 17.20 6.10 -8.54
C GLY A 85 18.26 6.26 -7.45
N VAL A 86 19.54 6.06 -7.79
CA VAL A 86 20.72 6.31 -6.93
C VAL A 86 20.70 7.72 -6.32
N LYS A 87 20.38 8.74 -7.12
CA LYS A 87 20.33 10.14 -6.66
C LYS A 87 19.15 10.39 -5.73
N ILE A 88 17.98 9.80 -6.03
CA ILE A 88 16.80 9.91 -5.17
C ILE A 88 17.07 9.25 -3.81
N LEU A 89 17.60 8.03 -3.79
CA LEU A 89 17.96 7.33 -2.54
C LEU A 89 19.04 8.08 -1.76
N THR A 90 20.04 8.65 -2.44
CA THR A 90 21.04 9.52 -1.80
C THR A 90 20.38 10.73 -1.14
N GLN A 91 19.48 11.41 -1.86
CA GLN A 91 18.78 12.59 -1.38
C GLN A 91 17.67 12.28 -0.37
N LEU A 92 17.29 11.02 -0.16
CA LEU A 92 16.38 10.61 0.93
C LEU A 92 17.10 10.39 2.27
N VAL A 93 18.42 10.17 2.24
CA VAL A 93 19.15 9.55 3.36
C VAL A 93 20.41 10.32 3.76
N SER A 94 20.98 11.14 2.86
CA SER A 94 22.17 11.96 3.12
C SER A 94 21.80 13.45 3.01
N PRO A 95 21.65 14.20 4.12
CA PRO A 95 21.31 15.63 4.09
C PRO A 95 22.31 16.51 3.34
N LEU A 96 23.57 16.07 3.29
CA LEU A 96 24.70 16.83 2.75
C LEU A 96 25.16 16.35 1.35
N GLY A 97 24.44 15.43 0.72
CA GLY A 97 24.75 14.96 -0.64
C GLY A 97 26.05 14.15 -0.78
N TYR A 98 26.73 13.79 0.32
CA TYR A 98 27.90 12.90 0.29
C TYR A 98 27.46 11.49 -0.10
N VAL A 99 27.64 11.15 -1.38
CA VAL A 99 27.34 9.83 -1.98
C VAL A 99 28.27 8.74 -1.43
N HIS A 100 29.53 9.08 -1.18
CA HIS A 100 30.62 8.13 -0.97
C HIS A 100 30.52 7.23 0.28
N ASP A 101 29.61 7.55 1.20
CA ASP A 101 29.38 6.77 2.43
C ASP A 101 28.17 5.82 2.35
N LEU A 102 27.39 5.86 1.26
CA LEU A 102 26.17 5.06 1.15
C LEU A 102 26.50 3.64 0.67
N GLN A 103 26.30 2.69 1.56
CA GLN A 103 26.64 1.28 1.35
C GLN A 103 25.42 0.42 1.63
N LEU A 104 25.33 -0.68 0.90
CA LEU A 104 24.34 -1.73 1.09
C LEU A 104 24.98 -2.91 1.82
N PHE A 105 24.34 -3.35 2.90
CA PHE A 105 24.56 -4.67 3.48
C PHE A 105 23.95 -5.71 2.53
N ASP A 106 24.74 -6.70 2.11
CA ASP A 106 24.29 -7.79 1.23
C ASP A 106 23.87 -9.01 2.07
N GLY A 107 22.56 -9.16 2.29
CA GLY A 107 21.98 -10.23 3.12
C GLY A 107 22.14 -11.64 2.55
N SER A 108 22.66 -11.79 1.32
CA SER A 108 23.01 -13.10 0.76
C SER A 108 24.37 -13.63 1.27
N LYS A 109 25.23 -12.76 1.82
CA LYS A 109 26.62 -13.10 2.14
C LYS A 109 26.79 -13.38 3.62
N GLU A 110 27.46 -14.50 3.90
CA GLU A 110 27.73 -14.97 5.27
C GLU A 110 28.75 -14.10 6.01
N ASN A 111 29.69 -13.49 5.27
CA ASN A 111 30.58 -12.45 5.77
C ASN A 111 30.05 -11.08 5.34
N SER A 112 29.70 -10.26 6.33
CA SER A 112 29.03 -8.95 6.26
C SER A 112 29.78 -7.85 5.49
N ASN A 113 30.01 -8.05 4.19
CA ASN A 113 30.68 -7.07 3.36
C ASN A 113 29.69 -5.99 2.90
N MET A 114 29.90 -4.76 3.38
CA MET A 114 29.26 -3.56 2.84
C MET A 114 29.68 -3.38 1.37
N VAL A 115 28.72 -3.13 0.47
CA VAL A 115 28.96 -2.90 -0.97
C VAL A 115 28.53 -1.47 -1.32
N PRO A 116 29.28 -0.70 -2.12
CA PRO A 116 28.84 0.61 -2.60
C PRO A 116 27.47 0.53 -3.29
N MET A 117 26.55 1.44 -2.92
CA MET A 117 25.16 1.42 -3.39
C MET A 117 25.05 1.65 -4.90
N ASP A 118 25.90 2.52 -5.45
CA ASP A 118 26.02 2.82 -6.87
C ASP A 118 26.36 1.59 -7.71
N ILE A 119 27.36 0.79 -7.29
CA ILE A 119 27.78 -0.44 -8.00
C ILE A 119 26.63 -1.46 -8.09
N VAL A 120 25.82 -1.59 -7.04
CA VAL A 120 24.67 -2.52 -7.04
C VAL A 120 23.56 -1.99 -7.94
N LEU A 121 23.28 -0.68 -7.86
CA LEU A 121 22.17 -0.06 -8.59
C LEU A 121 22.47 0.20 -10.08
N GLU A 122 23.74 0.39 -10.48
CA GLU A 122 24.15 0.49 -11.88
C GLU A 122 23.78 -0.78 -12.67
N LYS A 123 23.93 -1.95 -12.04
CA LYS A 123 23.52 -3.24 -12.60
C LYS A 123 22.03 -3.58 -12.38
N THR A 124 21.22 -2.69 -11.82
CA THR A 124 19.82 -2.96 -11.44
C THR A 124 18.84 -2.17 -12.31
N LYS A 125 17.86 -2.82 -12.95
CA LYS A 125 16.81 -2.12 -13.73
C LYS A 125 15.60 -1.71 -12.89
N LYS A 126 15.01 -2.65 -12.15
CA LYS A 126 13.89 -2.41 -11.23
C LYS A 126 14.30 -2.58 -9.78
N LEU A 127 13.73 -1.76 -8.90
CA LEU A 127 13.99 -1.83 -7.47
C LEU A 127 12.67 -1.95 -6.69
N LEU A 128 12.59 -2.98 -5.86
CA LEU A 128 11.58 -3.12 -4.81
C LEU A 128 12.14 -2.54 -3.51
N LEU A 129 11.75 -1.30 -3.21
CA LEU A 129 12.20 -0.58 -2.04
C LEU A 129 11.22 -0.78 -0.88
N VAL A 130 11.61 -1.56 0.12
CA VAL A 130 10.80 -1.86 1.30
C VAL A 130 10.99 -0.76 2.33
N LEU A 131 9.91 -0.07 2.71
CA LEU A 131 9.88 1.07 3.63
C LEU A 131 9.30 0.66 4.98
N GLY A 132 10.05 0.89 6.06
CA GLY A 132 9.54 0.80 7.44
C GLY A 132 10.44 0.02 8.40
N SER A 133 9.98 -0.17 9.63
CA SER A 133 10.66 -0.97 10.65
C SER A 133 10.26 -2.45 10.58
N LYS A 134 11.09 -3.34 11.15
CA LYS A 134 10.76 -4.77 11.31
C LYS A 134 9.42 -4.99 12.02
N GLN A 135 9.13 -4.19 13.05
CA GLN A 135 7.96 -4.33 13.91
C GLN A 135 6.63 -4.19 13.14
N ASN A 136 6.66 -3.53 11.97
CA ASN A 136 5.49 -3.33 11.14
C ASN A 136 5.22 -4.52 10.19
N MET A 137 6.21 -5.40 9.93
CA MET A 137 6.10 -6.50 8.97
C MET A 137 5.49 -7.74 9.61
N SER A 138 4.48 -8.34 8.97
CA SER A 138 3.98 -9.66 9.38
C SER A 138 4.89 -10.78 8.87
N ASN A 139 4.78 -11.97 9.46
CA ASN A 139 5.47 -13.16 8.95
C ASN A 139 5.06 -13.48 7.50
N ASP A 140 3.79 -13.29 7.14
CA ASP A 140 3.28 -13.50 5.78
C ASP A 140 3.93 -12.52 4.77
N ASP A 141 4.15 -11.26 5.16
CA ASP A 141 4.87 -10.28 4.34
C ASP A 141 6.33 -10.69 4.13
N ILE A 142 6.97 -11.17 5.19
CA ILE A 142 8.36 -11.64 5.18
C ILE A 142 8.48 -12.87 4.28
N ASP A 143 7.52 -13.79 4.34
CA ASP A 143 7.49 -15.00 3.52
C ASP A 143 7.19 -14.68 2.04
N LEU A 144 6.31 -13.72 1.74
CA LEU A 144 6.11 -13.21 0.37
C LEU A 144 7.40 -12.60 -0.20
N LEU A 145 8.07 -11.73 0.55
CA LEU A 145 9.32 -11.09 0.13
C LEU A 145 10.47 -12.11 -0.03
N ARG A 146 10.53 -13.14 0.85
CA ARG A 146 11.41 -14.30 0.67
C ARG A 146 11.15 -14.98 -0.67
N ARG A 147 9.89 -15.34 -0.93
CA ARG A 147 9.50 -16.04 -2.16
C ARG A 147 9.82 -15.23 -3.41
N ILE A 148 9.63 -13.91 -3.41
CA ILE A 148 10.05 -13.03 -4.53
C ILE A 148 11.57 -13.10 -4.74
N GLN A 149 12.36 -13.00 -3.67
CA GLN A 149 13.82 -13.02 -3.75
C GLN A 149 14.35 -14.35 -4.32
N PHE A 150 13.80 -15.49 -3.91
CA PHE A 150 14.23 -16.81 -4.36
C PHE A 150 13.60 -17.25 -5.70
N GLU A 151 12.28 -17.17 -5.83
CA GLU A 151 11.55 -17.74 -6.98
C GLU A 151 11.59 -16.87 -8.23
N LYS A 152 11.73 -15.54 -8.10
CA LYS A 152 11.83 -14.60 -9.23
C LYS A 152 13.27 -14.11 -9.41
N ILE A 153 13.76 -13.30 -8.47
CA ILE A 153 15.01 -12.53 -8.65
C ILE A 153 16.23 -13.45 -8.85
N LYS A 154 16.43 -14.45 -7.98
CA LYS A 154 17.55 -15.40 -8.12
C LYS A 154 17.42 -16.32 -9.34
N ASN A 155 16.21 -16.80 -9.64
CA ASN A 155 16.00 -17.71 -10.77
C ASN A 155 16.21 -17.01 -12.13
N GLU A 156 15.79 -15.75 -12.26
CA GLU A 156 16.10 -14.92 -13.43
C GLU A 156 17.62 -14.76 -13.62
N THR A 157 18.39 -14.49 -12.54
CA THR A 157 19.86 -14.41 -12.63
C THR A 157 20.56 -15.73 -12.96
N ASN A 158 19.90 -16.88 -12.73
CA ASN A 158 20.45 -18.21 -13.03
C ASN A 158 20.08 -18.72 -14.45
N THR A 159 19.13 -18.08 -15.13
CA THR A 159 18.59 -18.56 -16.42
C THR A 159 19.05 -17.76 -17.62
N CYS A 160 19.51 -16.51 -17.43
CA CYS A 160 20.11 -15.68 -18.48
C CYS A 160 21.64 -15.77 -18.46
N GLY A 161 22.21 -16.84 -19.04
CA GLY A 161 23.65 -16.90 -19.28
C GLY A 161 24.05 -15.93 -20.41
N GLY A 162 24.63 -14.78 -20.06
CA GLY A 162 25.13 -13.81 -21.04
C GLY A 162 25.68 -12.52 -20.44
N ASP A 163 24.82 -11.76 -19.74
CA ASP A 163 25.14 -10.43 -19.23
C ASP A 163 24.84 -10.30 -17.72
N ASP A 164 25.74 -9.63 -17.01
CA ASP A 164 25.75 -9.41 -15.55
C ASP A 164 24.63 -8.49 -15.01
N GLU A 165 23.63 -8.13 -15.81
CA GLU A 165 22.56 -7.19 -15.45
C GLU A 165 21.49 -7.86 -14.57
N LYS A 166 21.35 -7.39 -13.32
CA LYS A 166 20.23 -7.76 -12.45
C LYS A 166 18.96 -7.05 -12.93
N GLN A 167 17.96 -7.81 -13.38
CA GLN A 167 16.69 -7.22 -13.79
C GLN A 167 15.97 -6.54 -12.61
N CYS A 168 16.07 -7.11 -11.41
CA CYS A 168 15.45 -6.56 -10.21
C CYS A 168 16.31 -6.78 -8.95
N ALA A 169 16.16 -5.91 -7.95
CA ALA A 169 16.68 -6.09 -6.60
C ALA A 169 15.64 -5.71 -5.53
N ILE A 170 15.81 -6.23 -4.31
CA ILE A 170 15.09 -5.75 -3.11
C ILE A 170 16.07 -4.98 -2.23
N ILE A 171 15.74 -3.74 -1.87
CA ILE A 171 16.44 -2.96 -0.83
C ILE A 171 15.46 -2.67 0.30
N TRP A 172 15.82 -3.04 1.52
CA TRP A 172 15.18 -2.52 2.72
C TRP A 172 15.77 -1.15 3.09
N LEU A 173 14.90 -0.14 3.21
CA LEU A 173 15.23 1.21 3.64
C LEU A 173 14.69 1.41 5.07
N PRO A 174 15.57 1.46 6.08
CA PRO A 174 15.15 1.68 7.46
C PRO A 174 14.73 3.15 7.66
N ILE A 175 13.68 3.35 8.44
CA ILE A 175 13.08 4.67 8.73
C ILE A 175 13.02 4.84 10.24
N ASP A 176 13.52 5.97 10.74
CA ASP A 176 13.42 6.38 12.13
C ASP A 176 12.58 7.66 12.20
N LYS A 177 11.39 7.58 12.82
CA LYS A 177 10.47 8.71 12.96
C LYS A 177 10.67 9.49 14.26
N ASP A 178 11.27 8.87 15.27
CA ASP A 178 11.08 9.33 16.65
C ASP A 178 12.13 10.34 17.10
N HIS A 179 13.29 10.42 16.44
CA HIS A 179 14.46 11.29 16.76
C HIS A 179 15.03 11.21 18.19
N ASN A 180 14.32 10.58 19.14
CA ASN A 180 14.63 10.45 20.57
C ASN A 180 15.85 9.57 20.86
N ASN A 181 16.56 9.19 19.80
CA ASN A 181 17.36 8.01 19.76
C ASN A 181 18.69 8.42 19.12
N LEU A 182 19.67 8.62 19.99
CA LEU A 182 21.09 8.64 19.65
C LEU A 182 21.51 7.21 19.25
N ILE A 183 20.85 6.66 18.23
CA ILE A 183 21.10 5.36 17.63
C ILE A 183 22.46 5.47 16.96
N THR A 184 23.49 5.09 17.72
CA THR A 184 24.66 4.44 17.17
C THR A 184 24.20 3.30 16.26
N ASN A 185 25.00 2.94 15.25
CA ASN A 185 24.69 1.95 14.20
C ASN A 185 24.30 0.52 14.67
N SER A 186 24.11 0.30 15.98
CA SER A 186 23.80 -0.93 16.69
C SER A 186 22.30 -1.25 16.85
N SER A 187 21.37 -0.42 16.37
CA SER A 187 19.92 -0.74 16.40
C SER A 187 19.21 -0.64 15.05
N ILE A 188 19.91 -0.94 13.95
CA ILE A 188 19.24 -1.80 12.97
C ILE A 188 19.13 -3.13 13.71
N ASP A 189 17.97 -3.77 13.72
CA ASP A 189 17.84 -5.07 14.38
C ASP A 189 18.77 -6.07 13.69
N GLU A 190 19.98 -6.23 14.22
CA GLU A 190 21.00 -7.09 13.63
C GLU A 190 20.51 -8.54 13.56
N SER A 191 19.60 -8.96 14.45
CA SER A 191 18.99 -10.30 14.38
C SER A 191 18.14 -10.45 13.11
N PHE A 192 17.55 -9.36 12.61
CA PHE A 192 16.76 -9.35 11.38
C PHE A 192 17.65 -9.32 10.14
N LEU A 193 18.69 -8.46 10.12
CA LEU A 193 19.72 -8.47 9.08
C LEU A 193 20.40 -9.83 8.96
N LYS A 194 20.79 -10.41 10.10
CA LYS A 194 21.48 -11.71 10.21
C LYS A 194 20.53 -12.90 10.12
N SER A 195 19.21 -12.69 10.06
CA SER A 195 18.23 -13.79 10.02
C SER A 195 18.36 -14.66 8.75
N LYS A 196 18.97 -14.12 7.68
CA LYS A 196 19.03 -14.71 6.33
C LYS A 196 17.66 -15.09 5.73
N ASN A 197 16.55 -14.71 6.38
CA ASN A 197 15.20 -15.09 5.97
C ASN A 197 14.79 -14.48 4.64
N ILE A 198 15.34 -13.32 4.28
CA ILE A 198 15.19 -12.68 2.97
C ILE A 198 16.59 -12.18 2.61
N GLU A 199 17.19 -12.73 1.56
CA GLU A 199 18.54 -12.36 1.10
C GLU A 199 18.52 -11.04 0.30
N TRP A 200 17.93 -9.99 0.86
CA TRP A 200 17.85 -8.66 0.27
C TRP A 200 19.11 -7.82 0.52
N TYR A 201 19.13 -6.62 -0.03
CA TYR A 201 20.04 -5.56 0.40
C TYR A 201 19.42 -4.72 1.53
N THR A 202 20.24 -4.11 2.40
CA THR A 202 19.77 -3.10 3.36
C THR A 202 20.68 -1.89 3.35
N LEU A 203 20.12 -0.69 3.38
CA LEU A 203 20.90 0.54 3.41
C LEU A 203 21.53 0.80 4.79
N ASN A 204 22.79 1.23 4.80
CA ASN A 204 23.58 1.49 6.01
C ASN A 204 23.21 2.79 6.77
N LYS A 205 22.22 3.54 6.29
CA LYS A 205 21.75 4.81 6.86
C LYS A 205 20.22 4.87 6.81
N TYR A 206 19.63 5.61 7.74
CA TYR A 206 18.18 5.74 7.94
C TYR A 206 17.62 6.98 7.23
N VAL A 207 16.36 6.91 6.83
CA VAL A 207 15.57 8.14 6.65
C VAL A 207 15.13 8.61 8.04
N SER A 208 15.65 9.76 8.47
CA SER A 208 15.28 10.40 9.73
C SER A 208 14.87 11.87 9.57
N ASP A 209 15.44 12.64 8.64
CA ASP A 209 15.10 14.06 8.51
C ASP A 209 13.63 14.29 8.12
N GLN A 210 12.95 15.28 8.73
CA GLN A 210 11.51 15.48 8.53
C GLN A 210 11.16 15.86 7.09
N GLY A 211 12.06 16.52 6.36
CA GLY A 211 11.86 16.85 4.95
C GLY A 211 11.70 15.59 4.08
N SER A 212 12.53 14.59 4.33
CA SER A 212 12.47 13.27 3.71
C SER A 212 11.29 12.44 4.22
N LEU A 213 10.98 12.46 5.53
CA LEU A 213 9.79 11.79 6.07
C LEU A 213 8.49 12.35 5.44
N LYS A 214 8.30 13.68 5.46
CA LYS A 214 7.19 14.40 4.82
C LYS A 214 7.09 14.10 3.32
N PHE A 215 8.21 13.95 2.62
CA PHE A 215 8.22 13.50 1.23
C PHE A 215 7.71 12.06 1.08
N LEU A 216 8.16 11.11 1.90
CA LEU A 216 7.68 9.73 1.86
C LEU A 216 6.17 9.65 2.15
N GLU A 217 5.68 10.40 3.13
CA GLU A 217 4.26 10.43 3.50
C GLU A 217 3.41 11.04 2.37
N GLU A 218 3.76 12.23 1.88
CA GLU A 218 2.94 12.93 0.89
C GLU A 218 3.07 12.41 -0.55
N LYS A 219 4.22 11.85 -0.93
CA LYS A 219 4.50 11.47 -2.34
C LYS A 219 4.51 9.96 -2.55
N TRP A 220 4.87 9.17 -1.54
CA TRP A 220 4.94 7.71 -1.63
C TRP A 220 3.87 6.99 -0.77
N ASP A 221 2.87 7.71 -0.25
CA ASP A 221 1.75 7.20 0.60
C ASP A 221 2.24 6.35 1.79
N TYR A 222 3.43 6.66 2.32
CA TYR A 222 4.00 5.97 3.49
C TYR A 222 3.26 6.40 4.76
N LYS A 223 2.72 5.44 5.51
CA LYS A 223 1.90 5.72 6.70
C LYS A 223 2.58 5.39 8.01
N GLY A 224 3.69 4.66 7.99
CA GLY A 224 4.39 4.21 9.19
C GLY A 224 3.67 3.13 10.03
N THR A 225 2.41 2.79 9.73
CA THR A 225 1.64 1.76 10.44
C THR A 225 1.77 0.36 9.82
N SER A 226 2.12 0.28 8.54
CA SER A 226 2.45 -0.96 7.83
C SER A 226 3.67 -0.73 6.94
N PRO A 227 4.44 -1.77 6.57
CA PRO A 227 5.43 -1.69 5.52
C PRO A 227 4.77 -1.26 4.20
N ASN A 228 5.41 -0.34 3.49
CA ASN A 228 5.11 -0.07 2.09
C ASN A 228 6.24 -0.68 1.24
N VAL A 229 5.93 -1.11 0.02
CA VAL A 229 6.96 -1.46 -0.96
C VAL A 229 6.76 -0.59 -2.20
N VAL A 230 7.79 0.16 -2.58
CA VAL A 230 7.79 1.06 -3.72
C VAL A 230 8.55 0.42 -4.88
N VAL A 231 7.97 0.42 -6.07
CA VAL A 231 8.65 0.01 -7.31
C VAL A 231 9.24 1.23 -7.99
N MET A 232 10.55 1.22 -8.17
CA MET A 232 11.32 2.25 -8.84
C MET A 232 12.01 1.68 -10.07
N ASP A 233 11.89 2.38 -11.19
CA ASP A 233 12.78 2.23 -12.34
C ASP A 233 14.10 2.95 -12.03
N VAL A 234 15.18 2.20 -11.87
CA VAL A 234 16.45 2.75 -11.38
C VAL A 234 17.15 3.65 -12.43
N PRO A 235 17.17 3.32 -13.73
CA PRO A 235 17.76 4.20 -14.75
C PRO A 235 17.08 5.57 -14.86
N THR A 236 15.74 5.62 -14.77
CA THR A 236 14.97 6.88 -14.91
C THR A 236 14.54 7.52 -13.58
N GLY A 237 14.80 6.86 -12.45
CA GLY A 237 14.36 7.29 -11.12
C GLY A 237 12.83 7.31 -10.94
N LYS A 238 12.08 6.84 -11.93
CA LYS A 238 10.62 6.92 -11.97
C LYS A 238 10.01 5.94 -10.98
N ILE A 239 9.11 6.43 -10.14
CA ILE A 239 8.25 5.57 -9.32
C ILE A 239 7.11 5.04 -10.16
N GLU A 240 7.00 3.72 -10.26
CA GLU A 240 5.97 3.05 -11.05
C GLU A 240 4.81 2.55 -10.18
N ASN A 241 5.07 2.29 -8.90
CA ASN A 241 4.05 1.90 -7.93
C ASN A 241 4.52 2.25 -6.50
N THR A 242 3.65 2.83 -5.68
CA THR A 242 3.94 3.22 -4.28
C THR A 242 3.48 2.19 -3.24
N ASP A 243 2.68 1.19 -3.64
CA ASP A 243 2.12 0.14 -2.78
C ASP A 243 2.12 -1.22 -3.51
N ALA A 244 3.33 -1.74 -3.75
CA ALA A 244 3.54 -3.07 -4.30
C ALA A 244 3.24 -4.18 -3.30
N LEU A 245 3.38 -3.93 -1.99
CA LEU A 245 3.09 -4.96 -0.99
C LEU A 245 1.62 -5.39 -1.03
N TYR A 246 0.70 -4.47 -1.32
CA TYR A 246 -0.68 -4.86 -1.59
C TYR A 246 -0.82 -5.79 -2.81
N ALA A 247 -0.09 -5.52 -3.89
CA ALA A 247 -0.09 -6.38 -5.06
C ALA A 247 0.52 -7.76 -4.78
N MET A 248 1.52 -7.85 -3.90
CA MET A 248 2.11 -9.10 -3.40
C MET A 248 1.14 -9.89 -2.51
N ARG A 249 0.41 -9.19 -1.61
CA ARG A 249 -0.57 -9.80 -0.71
C ARG A 249 -1.83 -10.28 -1.42
N LEU A 250 -2.17 -9.61 -2.52
CA LEU A 250 -3.21 -10.04 -3.45
C LEU A 250 -2.59 -11.13 -4.33
N TRP A 251 -2.02 -10.75 -5.47
CA TRP A 251 -1.58 -11.64 -6.56
C TRP A 251 -0.29 -12.44 -6.32
N GLY A 252 0.22 -12.53 -5.09
CA GLY A 252 1.44 -13.28 -4.78
C GLY A 252 2.65 -12.86 -5.65
N LEU A 253 3.20 -13.83 -6.39
CA LEU A 253 4.35 -13.63 -7.29
C LEU A 253 3.94 -13.31 -8.73
N ASP A 254 2.66 -13.39 -9.06
CA ASP A 254 2.16 -13.34 -10.44
C ASP A 254 2.23 -11.95 -11.07
N THR A 255 2.34 -10.91 -10.25
CA THR A 255 2.42 -9.50 -10.71
C THR A 255 3.84 -8.94 -10.72
N PHE A 256 4.85 -9.72 -10.32
CA PHE A 256 6.25 -9.30 -10.37
C PHE A 256 6.63 -8.80 -11.78
N PRO A 257 7.31 -7.64 -11.92
CA PRO A 257 7.98 -6.82 -10.89
C PRO A 257 7.09 -5.75 -10.23
N PHE A 258 5.77 -5.89 -10.28
CA PHE A 258 4.76 -5.05 -9.62
C PHE A 258 4.67 -3.60 -10.15
N ASP A 259 5.19 -3.36 -11.35
CA ASP A 259 5.07 -2.10 -12.07
C ASP A 259 3.63 -1.83 -12.53
N GLN A 260 3.37 -0.58 -12.93
CA GLN A 260 2.04 -0.12 -13.36
C GLN A 260 1.41 -0.96 -14.48
N HIS A 261 2.20 -1.45 -15.45
CA HIS A 261 1.74 -2.22 -16.60
C HIS A 261 1.44 -3.69 -16.23
N SER A 262 2.34 -4.34 -15.49
CA SER A 262 2.14 -5.70 -14.95
C SER A 262 0.88 -5.78 -14.07
N LEU A 263 0.67 -4.75 -13.24
CA LEU A 263 -0.56 -4.60 -12.46
C LEU A 263 -1.79 -4.29 -13.33
N GLN A 264 -1.66 -3.52 -14.42
CA GLN A 264 -2.78 -3.29 -15.36
C GLN A 264 -3.22 -4.59 -16.04
N ILE A 265 -2.28 -5.46 -16.45
CA ILE A 265 -2.60 -6.77 -17.04
C ILE A 265 -3.38 -7.62 -16.03
N LYS A 266 -2.86 -7.82 -14.82
CA LYS A 266 -3.51 -8.67 -13.80
C LYS A 266 -4.83 -8.08 -13.27
N ARG A 267 -4.98 -6.74 -13.26
CA ARG A 267 -6.27 -6.08 -13.00
C ARG A 267 -7.29 -6.25 -14.13
N LYS A 268 -6.87 -6.25 -15.40
CA LYS A 268 -7.75 -6.58 -16.54
C LYS A 268 -8.19 -8.05 -16.53
N GLN A 269 -7.34 -8.92 -15.98
CA GLN A 269 -7.67 -10.34 -15.79
C GLN A 269 -8.66 -10.51 -14.62
N MET A 270 -8.48 -9.80 -13.50
CA MET A 270 -9.20 -10.04 -12.25
C MET A 270 -8.82 -11.37 -11.57
N SER A 271 -7.60 -11.87 -11.84
CA SER A 271 -7.16 -13.19 -11.38
C SER A 271 -7.15 -13.35 -9.85
N PHE A 272 -7.31 -12.29 -9.06
CA PHE A 272 -7.44 -12.40 -7.60
C PHE A 272 -8.71 -13.12 -7.14
N LEU A 273 -9.77 -13.13 -7.96
CA LEU A 273 -10.98 -13.92 -7.67
C LEU A 273 -10.69 -15.43 -7.66
N PHE A 274 -9.51 -15.85 -8.12
CA PHE A 274 -9.17 -17.22 -8.46
C PHE A 274 -7.80 -17.72 -7.93
N ASN A 275 -6.75 -16.92 -8.01
CA ASN A 275 -5.37 -17.33 -7.74
C ASN A 275 -4.97 -17.22 -6.26
N ASP A 276 -5.60 -16.29 -5.53
CA ASP A 276 -5.03 -15.71 -4.31
C ASP A 276 -5.64 -16.32 -3.02
N PHE A 277 -6.48 -17.34 -3.18
CA PHE A 277 -7.19 -18.01 -2.11
C PHE A 277 -6.71 -19.46 -1.97
N SER A 278 -6.22 -19.85 -0.79
CA SER A 278 -5.80 -21.22 -0.49
C SER A 278 -7.01 -22.15 -0.32
N PHE A 279 -7.48 -22.71 -1.42
CA PHE A 279 -8.60 -23.66 -1.43
C PHE A 279 -8.20 -25.14 -1.31
N PRO A 280 -9.05 -26.00 -0.72
CA PRO A 280 -9.02 -27.45 -0.96
C PRO A 280 -9.42 -27.81 -2.40
N SER A 281 -10.31 -27.02 -2.99
CA SER A 281 -10.83 -27.11 -4.36
C SER A 281 -9.84 -26.67 -5.47
N LYS A 282 -8.58 -26.40 -5.10
CA LYS A 282 -7.52 -25.86 -5.97
C LYS A 282 -7.35 -26.60 -7.29
N HIS A 283 -7.63 -27.91 -7.34
CA HIS A 283 -7.48 -28.71 -8.54
C HIS A 283 -8.46 -28.36 -9.66
N TYR A 284 -9.78 -28.27 -9.41
CA TYR A 284 -10.72 -28.08 -10.51
C TYR A 284 -10.73 -26.63 -11.02
N LEU A 285 -10.64 -25.64 -10.12
CA LEU A 285 -10.68 -24.22 -10.51
C LEU A 285 -9.39 -23.81 -11.24
N ALA A 286 -8.21 -24.25 -10.76
CA ALA A 286 -6.95 -23.98 -11.46
C ALA A 286 -6.87 -24.70 -12.82
N ASN A 287 -7.41 -25.92 -12.93
CA ASN A 287 -7.49 -26.61 -14.22
C ASN A 287 -8.37 -25.83 -15.20
N TRP A 288 -9.59 -25.43 -14.82
CA TRP A 288 -10.48 -24.64 -15.70
C TRP A 288 -9.84 -23.32 -16.16
N ILE A 289 -9.03 -22.69 -15.31
CA ILE A 289 -8.28 -21.47 -15.65
C ILE A 289 -7.15 -21.76 -16.64
N GLN A 290 -6.40 -22.84 -16.42
CA GLN A 290 -5.32 -23.29 -17.30
C GLN A 290 -5.83 -23.79 -18.66
N GLU A 291 -7.04 -24.37 -18.68
CA GLU A 291 -7.75 -24.87 -19.87
C GLU A 291 -8.50 -23.76 -20.64
N ASP A 292 -8.46 -22.50 -20.18
CA ASP A 292 -9.15 -21.34 -20.75
C ASP A 292 -10.68 -21.53 -20.89
N GLU A 293 -11.26 -22.29 -19.95
CA GLU A 293 -12.68 -22.62 -19.88
C GLU A 293 -13.54 -21.40 -19.48
N TYR A 294 -14.82 -21.42 -19.83
CA TYR A 294 -15.77 -20.42 -19.33
C TYR A 294 -16.21 -20.76 -17.90
N ILE A 295 -16.10 -19.80 -16.99
CA ILE A 295 -16.37 -20.00 -15.56
C ILE A 295 -17.34 -18.93 -15.06
N ILE A 296 -18.48 -19.34 -14.50
CA ILE A 296 -19.36 -18.47 -13.73
C ILE A 296 -19.10 -18.68 -12.24
N LEU A 297 -18.46 -17.70 -11.59
CA LEU A 297 -18.53 -17.58 -10.14
C LEU A 297 -19.88 -16.97 -9.78
N HIS A 298 -20.55 -17.48 -8.75
CA HIS A 298 -21.81 -16.92 -8.29
C HIS A 298 -21.98 -17.04 -6.77
N GLY A 299 -22.91 -16.25 -6.26
CA GLY A 299 -23.33 -16.29 -4.87
C GLY A 299 -24.51 -15.36 -4.64
N GLY A 300 -24.89 -15.21 -3.38
CA GLY A 300 -26.02 -14.39 -2.95
C GLY A 300 -26.64 -14.92 -1.67
N LYS A 301 -27.57 -14.17 -1.07
CA LYS A 301 -28.29 -14.60 0.14
C LYS A 301 -29.69 -15.17 -0.18
N ASP A 302 -30.08 -15.20 -1.45
CA ASP A 302 -31.26 -15.92 -1.93
C ASP A 302 -30.95 -17.44 -1.96
N GLU A 303 -31.66 -18.20 -1.13
CA GLU A 303 -31.51 -19.66 -1.02
C GLU A 303 -31.95 -20.41 -2.29
N ASN A 304 -32.78 -19.80 -3.14
CA ASN A 304 -33.26 -20.40 -4.39
C ASN A 304 -32.28 -20.17 -5.54
N TRP A 305 -31.64 -19.00 -5.59
CA TRP A 305 -30.70 -18.59 -6.65
C TRP A 305 -29.66 -19.66 -6.98
N ALA A 306 -29.05 -20.26 -5.94
CA ALA A 306 -28.04 -21.30 -6.08
C ALA A 306 -28.48 -22.54 -6.88
N LYS A 307 -29.77 -22.90 -6.85
CA LYS A 307 -30.33 -24.03 -7.62
C LYS A 307 -30.80 -23.57 -9.00
N GLU A 308 -31.39 -22.39 -9.08
CA GLU A 308 -31.89 -21.86 -10.34
C GLU A 308 -30.77 -21.56 -11.34
N ILE A 309 -29.64 -21.02 -10.86
CA ILE A 309 -28.51 -20.69 -11.71
C ILE A 309 -27.89 -21.94 -12.37
N GLU A 310 -27.84 -23.08 -11.68
CA GLU A 310 -27.39 -24.35 -12.26
C GLU A 310 -28.28 -24.76 -13.44
N GLY A 311 -29.61 -24.67 -13.28
CA GLY A 311 -30.56 -24.91 -14.36
C GLY A 311 -30.41 -23.94 -15.54
N LYS A 312 -30.21 -22.65 -15.25
CA LYS A 312 -29.97 -21.58 -16.23
C LYS A 312 -28.65 -21.82 -17.02
N ILE A 313 -27.58 -22.24 -16.35
CA ILE A 313 -26.27 -22.55 -16.96
C ILE A 313 -26.32 -23.84 -17.78
N LYS A 314 -27.02 -24.88 -17.30
CA LYS A 314 -27.27 -26.09 -18.08
C LYS A 314 -28.02 -25.78 -19.37
N PHE A 315 -29.10 -25.00 -19.29
CA PHE A 315 -29.85 -24.56 -20.45
C PHE A 315 -29.00 -23.73 -21.43
N PHE A 316 -28.12 -22.84 -20.95
CA PHE A 316 -27.14 -22.15 -21.80
C PHE A 316 -26.24 -23.13 -22.56
N ASN A 317 -25.62 -24.08 -21.87
CA ASN A 317 -24.71 -25.08 -22.43
C ASN A 317 -25.39 -26.04 -23.43
N GLU A 318 -26.72 -26.13 -23.42
CA GLU A 318 -27.52 -26.89 -24.39
C GLU A 318 -27.97 -26.05 -25.60
N ASN A 319 -27.99 -24.71 -25.48
CA ASN A 319 -28.60 -23.81 -26.47
C ASN A 319 -27.63 -22.86 -27.19
N VAL A 320 -26.44 -22.61 -26.64
CA VAL A 320 -25.36 -21.83 -27.25
C VAL A 320 -24.21 -22.78 -27.60
N ASN A 321 -23.77 -22.75 -28.86
CA ASN A 321 -22.62 -23.52 -29.30
C ASN A 321 -21.34 -22.73 -29.03
N VAL A 322 -20.77 -22.93 -27.84
CA VAL A 322 -19.45 -22.45 -27.41
C VAL A 322 -18.45 -23.61 -27.41
N ASP A 323 -17.18 -23.33 -27.70
CA ASP A 323 -16.12 -24.36 -27.78
C ASP A 323 -15.91 -25.10 -26.45
N HIS A 324 -16.21 -24.42 -25.34
CA HIS A 324 -16.10 -24.92 -23.97
C HIS A 324 -17.42 -24.70 -23.22
N LYS A 325 -17.88 -25.70 -22.46
CA LYS A 325 -19.10 -25.58 -21.66
C LYS A 325 -18.84 -24.75 -20.42
N ILE A 326 -19.71 -23.78 -20.16
CA ILE A 326 -19.67 -22.92 -18.97
C ILE A 326 -19.72 -23.79 -17.71
N LYS A 327 -18.65 -23.77 -16.92
CA LYS A 327 -18.56 -24.31 -15.56
C LYS A 327 -19.11 -23.29 -14.57
N HIS A 328 -19.42 -23.71 -13.35
CA HIS A 328 -19.80 -22.78 -12.29
C HIS A 328 -19.28 -23.17 -10.92
N LEU A 329 -19.16 -22.17 -10.05
CA LEU A 329 -18.79 -22.33 -8.65
C LEU A 329 -19.64 -21.40 -7.78
N ASN A 330 -20.28 -21.96 -6.75
CA ASN A 330 -21.03 -21.21 -5.75
C ASN A 330 -20.12 -20.86 -4.57
N ILE A 331 -19.84 -19.57 -4.34
CA ILE A 331 -18.90 -19.16 -3.29
C ILE A 331 -19.43 -19.44 -1.86
N ASN A 332 -20.75 -19.53 -1.69
CA ASN A 332 -21.40 -19.73 -0.39
C ASN A 332 -21.37 -21.22 0.07
N GLN A 333 -21.00 -22.16 -0.80
CA GLN A 333 -21.04 -23.60 -0.52
C GLN A 333 -19.67 -24.22 -0.19
N GLU A 334 -18.56 -23.53 -0.51
CA GLU A 334 -17.19 -23.99 -0.22
C GLU A 334 -16.83 -23.77 1.25
N LYS A 335 -16.77 -24.86 2.02
CA LYS A 335 -16.39 -24.83 3.45
C LYS A 335 -14.90 -25.10 3.62
N VAL A 336 -14.17 -24.09 4.07
CA VAL A 336 -12.73 -24.11 4.37
C VAL A 336 -12.54 -23.50 5.78
N GLU A 337 -11.37 -23.66 6.39
CA GLU A 337 -11.03 -23.19 7.74
C GLU A 337 -11.26 -21.67 7.95
N VAL A 338 -11.13 -20.88 6.88
CA VAL A 338 -11.73 -19.54 6.72
C VAL A 338 -12.68 -19.64 5.52
N SER A 339 -13.91 -19.13 5.61
CA SER A 339 -14.89 -19.34 4.54
C SER A 339 -14.45 -18.67 3.22
N PHE A 340 -14.71 -19.32 2.07
CA PHE A 340 -14.41 -18.74 0.76
C PHE A 340 -15.13 -17.40 0.58
N GLU A 341 -16.38 -17.32 1.02
CA GLU A 341 -17.16 -16.08 1.01
C GLU A 341 -16.45 -14.90 1.69
N GLU A 342 -15.91 -15.08 2.91
CA GLU A 342 -15.17 -14.03 3.62
C GLU A 342 -13.93 -13.58 2.84
N LEU A 343 -13.15 -14.52 2.31
CA LEU A 343 -11.94 -14.23 1.55
C LEU A 343 -12.26 -13.50 0.23
N PHE A 344 -13.27 -13.97 -0.50
CA PHE A 344 -13.77 -13.38 -1.74
C PHE A 344 -14.16 -11.91 -1.52
N TRP A 345 -15.05 -11.65 -0.56
CA TRP A 345 -15.52 -10.30 -0.27
C TRP A 345 -14.40 -9.40 0.24
N ARG A 346 -13.47 -9.91 1.05
CA ARG A 346 -12.28 -9.16 1.46
C ARG A 346 -11.46 -8.69 0.26
N GLY A 347 -11.21 -9.56 -0.71
CA GLY A 347 -10.51 -9.21 -1.96
C GLY A 347 -11.25 -8.12 -2.74
N VAL A 348 -12.54 -8.31 -2.99
CA VAL A 348 -13.43 -7.38 -3.71
C VAL A 348 -13.48 -5.99 -3.05
N TYR A 349 -13.69 -5.91 -1.74
CA TYR A 349 -13.77 -4.63 -1.02
C TYR A 349 -12.41 -3.92 -0.95
N CYS A 350 -11.31 -4.64 -0.70
CA CYS A 350 -9.97 -4.06 -0.74
C CYS A 350 -9.65 -3.46 -2.12
N TRP A 351 -10.12 -4.08 -3.20
CA TRP A 351 -9.92 -3.59 -4.56
C TRP A 351 -10.74 -2.32 -4.83
N SER A 352 -12.05 -2.31 -4.56
CA SER A 352 -12.92 -1.13 -4.78
C SER A 352 -12.45 0.11 -3.99
N ILE A 353 -11.94 -0.06 -2.76
CA ILE A 353 -11.38 1.07 -2.00
C ILE A 353 -10.12 1.66 -2.68
N LYS A 354 -9.24 0.81 -3.23
CA LYS A 354 -7.98 1.27 -3.85
C LYS A 354 -8.15 1.73 -5.28
N SER A 355 -9.13 1.19 -5.99
CA SER A 355 -9.51 1.62 -7.33
C SER A 355 -9.76 3.13 -7.33
N ASN A 356 -10.54 3.64 -6.37
CA ASN A 356 -10.89 5.06 -6.21
C ASN A 356 -9.71 6.05 -6.11
N LYS A 357 -8.46 5.59 -5.96
CA LYS A 357 -7.25 6.42 -5.99
C LYS A 357 -6.60 6.55 -7.38
N VAL A 358 -7.05 5.82 -8.40
CA VAL A 358 -6.43 5.76 -9.73
C VAL A 358 -7.27 6.52 -10.76
N GLN A 359 -6.65 7.44 -11.50
CA GLN A 359 -7.27 8.17 -12.61
C GLN A 359 -6.71 7.67 -13.96
N ASN A 360 -7.49 6.90 -14.72
CA ASN A 360 -7.19 6.48 -16.10
C ASN A 360 -8.48 5.95 -16.79
N ASP A 361 -8.71 6.27 -18.05
CA ASP A 361 -9.97 6.00 -18.76
C ASP A 361 -10.21 4.50 -19.01
N SER A 362 -9.17 3.74 -19.36
CA SER A 362 -9.26 2.26 -19.52
C SER A 362 -9.55 1.53 -18.20
N TYR A 363 -9.46 2.22 -17.08
CA TYR A 363 -9.67 1.68 -15.74
C TYR A 363 -11.12 1.89 -15.26
N ASP A 364 -11.88 2.78 -15.91
CA ASP A 364 -13.27 3.09 -15.56
C ASP A 364 -14.23 1.90 -15.78
N ASP A 365 -14.14 1.17 -16.90
CA ASP A 365 -15.01 -0.02 -17.15
C ASP A 365 -14.80 -1.13 -16.10
N MET A 366 -13.55 -1.45 -15.76
CA MET A 366 -13.28 -2.49 -14.75
C MET A 366 -13.69 -2.03 -13.34
N LYS A 367 -13.54 -0.73 -13.04
CA LYS A 367 -14.05 -0.14 -11.81
C LYS A 367 -15.57 -0.29 -11.73
N LYS A 368 -16.29 0.09 -12.80
CA LYS A 368 -17.76 -0.03 -12.91
C LYS A 368 -18.24 -1.45 -12.61
N GLN A 369 -17.58 -2.46 -13.18
CA GLN A 369 -17.92 -3.87 -12.91
C GLN A 369 -17.71 -4.27 -11.44
N LEU A 370 -16.62 -3.84 -10.79
CA LEU A 370 -16.39 -4.19 -9.38
C LEU A 370 -17.21 -3.38 -8.38
N ASP A 371 -17.48 -2.11 -8.64
CA ASP A 371 -18.40 -1.33 -7.81
C ASP A 371 -19.84 -1.89 -7.95
N ARG A 372 -20.23 -2.37 -9.14
CA ARG A 372 -21.45 -3.18 -9.35
C ARG A 372 -21.45 -4.46 -8.51
N LEU A 373 -20.35 -5.22 -8.46
CA LEU A 373 -20.24 -6.41 -7.58
C LEU A 373 -20.44 -6.06 -6.10
N CYS A 374 -19.77 -5.00 -5.63
CA CYS A 374 -19.88 -4.50 -4.26
C CYS A 374 -21.33 -4.12 -3.90
N CYS A 375 -22.05 -3.49 -4.82
CA CYS A 375 -23.46 -3.13 -4.61
C CYS A 375 -24.38 -4.35 -4.62
N LEU A 376 -24.17 -5.31 -5.52
CA LEU A 376 -24.95 -6.57 -5.55
C LEU A 376 -24.75 -7.39 -4.26
N GLY A 377 -23.51 -7.50 -3.76
CA GLY A 377 -23.20 -8.17 -2.50
C GLY A 377 -23.90 -7.56 -1.28
N LYS A 378 -24.05 -6.23 -1.26
CA LYS A 378 -24.77 -5.50 -0.20
C LYS A 378 -26.28 -5.62 -0.32
N ALA A 379 -26.82 -5.63 -1.54
CA ALA A 379 -28.26 -5.73 -1.81
C ALA A 379 -28.88 -7.11 -1.48
N LYS A 380 -28.07 -8.09 -1.01
CA LYS A 380 -28.48 -9.47 -0.64
C LYS A 380 -29.05 -10.31 -1.82
N VAL A 381 -29.04 -9.78 -3.04
CA VAL A 381 -29.52 -10.45 -4.27
C VAL A 381 -28.53 -11.50 -4.82
N GLY A 382 -29.01 -12.40 -5.67
CA GLY A 382 -28.15 -13.27 -6.47
C GLY A 382 -27.30 -12.47 -7.47
N TRP A 383 -26.03 -12.86 -7.61
CA TRP A 383 -25.08 -12.26 -8.54
C TRP A 383 -24.20 -13.32 -9.21
N PHE A 384 -23.57 -12.93 -10.31
CA PHE A 384 -22.60 -13.75 -11.03
C PHE A 384 -21.46 -12.92 -11.62
N VAL A 385 -20.29 -13.55 -11.77
CA VAL A 385 -19.12 -13.04 -12.50
C VAL A 385 -18.80 -14.05 -13.60
N LEU A 386 -18.94 -13.65 -14.86
CA LEU A 386 -18.57 -14.47 -16.01
C LEU A 386 -17.09 -14.25 -16.35
N ASN A 387 -16.35 -15.34 -16.48
CA ASN A 387 -14.93 -15.35 -16.80
C ASN A 387 -14.63 -16.31 -17.94
N LYS A 388 -13.51 -16.08 -18.61
CA LYS A 388 -12.84 -17.05 -19.49
C LYS A 388 -11.40 -17.20 -19.03
N GLY A 389 -11.02 -18.42 -18.67
CA GLY A 389 -9.75 -18.66 -18.00
C GLY A 389 -9.59 -17.71 -16.80
N PRO A 390 -8.48 -16.94 -16.72
CA PRO A 390 -8.24 -15.97 -15.66
C PRO A 390 -8.86 -14.58 -15.91
N VAL A 391 -9.68 -14.38 -16.95
CA VAL A 391 -10.19 -13.06 -17.40
C VAL A 391 -11.67 -12.86 -17.08
N THR A 392 -12.02 -11.86 -16.26
CA THR A 392 -13.41 -11.40 -16.10
C THR A 392 -13.92 -10.72 -17.36
N ILE A 393 -15.03 -11.23 -17.89
CA ILE A 393 -15.76 -10.68 -19.04
C ILE A 393 -16.75 -9.61 -18.57
N LEU A 394 -17.58 -9.95 -17.58
CA LEU A 394 -18.56 -9.05 -16.96
C LEU A 394 -19.06 -9.55 -15.61
N ILE A 395 -19.77 -8.66 -14.90
CA ILE A 395 -20.44 -8.92 -13.63
C ILE A 395 -21.92 -8.57 -13.74
N GLY A 396 -22.80 -9.47 -13.30
CA GLY A 396 -24.26 -9.31 -13.43
C GLY A 396 -25.05 -9.75 -12.19
N SER A 397 -26.32 -9.37 -12.17
CA SER A 397 -27.31 -9.83 -11.19
C SER A 397 -28.09 -11.03 -11.71
N GLN A 398 -28.76 -11.73 -10.80
CA GLN A 398 -29.77 -12.76 -11.07
C GLN A 398 -30.76 -12.35 -12.17
N GLN A 399 -31.37 -11.17 -12.04
CA GLN A 399 -32.32 -10.60 -13.02
C GLN A 399 -31.69 -10.43 -14.41
N THR A 400 -30.43 -10.00 -14.49
CA THR A 400 -29.76 -9.87 -15.78
C THR A 400 -29.46 -11.24 -16.42
N LEU A 401 -29.12 -12.26 -15.63
CA LEU A 401 -28.91 -13.61 -16.16
C LEU A 401 -30.24 -14.23 -16.63
N GLU A 402 -31.33 -14.01 -15.90
CA GLU A 402 -32.68 -14.47 -16.27
C GLU A 402 -33.09 -13.93 -17.63
N LYS A 403 -33.01 -12.61 -17.84
CA LYS A 403 -33.28 -12.00 -19.16
C LYS A 403 -32.35 -12.53 -20.25
N MET A 404 -31.05 -12.74 -19.95
CA MET A 404 -30.10 -13.35 -20.91
C MET A 404 -30.51 -14.78 -21.33
N VAL A 405 -31.13 -15.56 -20.43
CA VAL A 405 -31.64 -16.92 -20.69
C VAL A 405 -32.93 -16.88 -21.49
N GLU A 406 -33.87 -16.02 -21.13
CA GLU A 406 -35.16 -15.85 -21.82
C GLU A 406 -34.93 -15.42 -23.28
N ASP A 407 -34.10 -14.39 -23.48
CA ASP A 407 -33.80 -13.81 -24.79
C ASP A 407 -32.69 -14.54 -25.56
N ILE A 408 -32.27 -15.73 -25.12
CA ILE A 408 -31.19 -16.52 -25.73
C ILE A 408 -31.35 -16.67 -27.26
N LYS A 409 -32.58 -16.78 -27.76
CA LYS A 409 -32.89 -16.93 -29.19
C LYS A 409 -32.59 -15.66 -30.00
N ILE A 410 -32.66 -14.49 -29.36
CA ILE A 410 -32.40 -13.17 -29.96
C ILE A 410 -30.89 -12.98 -30.15
N TRP A 411 -30.10 -13.15 -29.08
CA TRP A 411 -28.69 -12.77 -29.09
C TRP A 411 -27.72 -13.89 -29.49
N LYS A 412 -28.05 -15.18 -29.31
CA LYS A 412 -27.10 -16.28 -29.60
C LYS A 412 -26.61 -16.34 -31.05
N ASN A 413 -27.36 -15.78 -31.99
CA ASN A 413 -26.94 -15.70 -33.39
C ASN A 413 -25.78 -14.71 -33.60
N ASN A 414 -25.56 -13.77 -32.67
CA ASN A 414 -24.43 -12.85 -32.69
C ASN A 414 -23.11 -13.55 -32.32
N VAL A 415 -23.14 -14.67 -31.60
CA VAL A 415 -21.97 -15.53 -31.30
C VAL A 415 -21.36 -16.14 -32.58
N LYS A 416 -22.09 -16.11 -33.70
CA LYS A 416 -21.56 -16.52 -35.03
C LYS A 416 -20.86 -15.38 -35.79
N LYS A 417 -20.97 -14.15 -35.30
CA LYS A 417 -20.41 -12.93 -35.93
C LYS A 417 -19.30 -12.32 -35.08
N ASN A 418 -19.54 -12.27 -33.77
CA ASN A 418 -18.64 -11.83 -32.72
C ASN A 418 -18.25 -13.04 -31.86
N THR A 419 -17.17 -12.96 -31.10
CA THR A 419 -16.84 -14.01 -30.13
C THR A 419 -17.90 -14.08 -29.01
N PHE A 420 -17.98 -15.19 -28.28
CA PHE A 420 -19.00 -15.37 -27.23
C PHE A 420 -18.94 -14.28 -26.16
N GLU A 421 -17.73 -13.91 -25.73
CA GLU A 421 -17.47 -12.88 -24.72
C GLU A 421 -18.04 -11.52 -25.14
N VAL A 422 -17.82 -11.14 -26.40
CA VAL A 422 -18.33 -9.89 -26.99
C VAL A 422 -19.84 -9.93 -27.12
N ALA A 423 -20.39 -11.00 -27.72
CA ALA A 423 -21.84 -11.13 -27.91
C ALA A 423 -22.62 -11.20 -26.59
N PHE A 424 -22.05 -11.85 -25.57
CA PHE A 424 -22.63 -11.94 -24.23
C PHE A 424 -22.56 -10.58 -23.52
N LYS A 425 -21.41 -9.90 -23.53
CA LYS A 425 -21.25 -8.57 -22.90
C LYS A 425 -22.13 -7.51 -23.57
N GLU A 426 -22.11 -7.41 -24.90
CA GLU A 426 -22.91 -6.41 -25.63
C GLU A 426 -24.42 -6.55 -25.43
N PHE A 427 -24.93 -7.76 -25.19
CA PHE A 427 -26.36 -7.98 -24.92
C PHE A 427 -26.70 -7.82 -23.45
N HIS A 428 -25.81 -8.24 -22.55
CA HIS A 428 -25.96 -8.05 -21.10
C HIS A 428 -25.98 -6.57 -20.69
N GLU A 429 -25.09 -5.75 -21.23
CA GLU A 429 -25.09 -4.32 -20.91
C GLU A 429 -26.33 -3.61 -21.48
N LYS A 430 -26.88 -4.04 -22.63
CA LYS A 430 -28.19 -3.55 -23.12
C LYS A 430 -29.34 -3.90 -22.17
N ILE A 431 -29.34 -5.11 -21.61
CA ILE A 431 -30.33 -5.50 -20.60
C ILE A 431 -30.16 -4.64 -19.34
N PHE A 432 -28.93 -4.38 -18.92
CA PHE A 432 -28.61 -3.56 -17.75
C PHE A 432 -29.04 -2.10 -17.93
N ASP A 433 -28.67 -1.47 -19.05
CA ASP A 433 -29.07 -0.10 -19.39
C ASP A 433 -30.60 0.04 -19.46
N ASN A 434 -31.29 -0.91 -20.09
CA ASN A 434 -32.76 -0.89 -20.17
C ASN A 434 -33.41 -1.04 -18.78
N LEU A 435 -32.89 -1.95 -17.93
CA LEU A 435 -33.36 -2.09 -16.54
C LEU A 435 -33.15 -0.82 -15.70
N HIS A 436 -32.14 0.01 -16.04
CA HIS A 436 -31.93 1.31 -15.42
C HIS A 436 -32.82 2.42 -16.00
N GLN A 437 -33.10 2.41 -17.31
CA GLN A 437 -34.00 3.38 -17.95
C GLN A 437 -35.47 3.19 -17.53
N ASP A 438 -35.92 1.94 -17.37
CA ASP A 438 -37.28 1.62 -16.89
C ASP A 438 -37.54 2.07 -15.43
N GLN A 439 -36.51 2.48 -14.69
CA GLN A 439 -36.64 3.07 -13.34
C GLN A 439 -36.69 4.62 -13.33
N GLY A 440 -36.56 5.26 -14.50
CA GLY A 440 -36.99 6.63 -14.78
C GLY A 440 -36.00 7.76 -14.49
N PHE A 441 -35.63 8.52 -15.54
CA PHE A 441 -35.77 9.99 -15.68
C PHE A 441 -34.99 10.46 -16.92
N GLY A 442 -35.58 11.36 -17.72
CA GLY A 442 -35.02 11.81 -19.01
C GLY A 442 -33.99 12.94 -18.92
N MET A 443 -33.11 13.04 -19.93
CA MET A 443 -32.10 14.09 -20.07
C MET A 443 -32.69 15.42 -20.58
N GLU A 444 -32.46 16.52 -19.85
CA GLU A 444 -32.35 17.87 -20.42
C GLU A 444 -31.20 18.66 -19.75
N ASN A 445 -30.57 19.59 -20.48
CA ASN A 445 -29.27 20.22 -20.14
C ASN A 445 -29.43 21.62 -19.48
N LYS A 446 -28.63 22.01 -18.44
CA LYS A 446 -28.07 23.40 -18.20
C LYS A 446 -27.33 23.68 -16.85
N LYS A 447 -25.99 23.50 -16.87
CA LYS A 447 -24.93 24.28 -16.17
C LYS A 447 -24.97 24.49 -14.63
N THR A 448 -24.25 23.61 -13.93
CA THR A 448 -23.16 23.85 -12.94
C THR A 448 -23.31 24.84 -11.76
N THR A 449 -23.16 24.35 -10.51
CA THR A 449 -22.22 24.90 -9.48
C THR A 449 -21.99 23.94 -8.28
N LEU A 450 -20.93 24.17 -7.48
CA LEU A 450 -20.30 23.21 -6.57
C LEU A 450 -20.60 23.46 -5.06
N GLY A 451 -20.61 22.41 -4.22
CA GLY A 451 -20.57 22.58 -2.74
C GLY A 451 -20.38 21.30 -1.90
N LYS A 452 -19.27 21.21 -1.16
CA LYS A 452 -18.85 20.09 -0.27
C LYS A 452 -19.73 19.94 1.00
N ASN A 453 -19.89 18.71 1.52
CA ASN A 453 -19.43 18.29 2.88
C ASN A 453 -20.10 17.00 3.43
N ASN A 454 -19.30 16.29 4.23
CA ASN A 454 -19.62 15.41 5.37
C ASN A 454 -20.14 13.97 5.16
N SER A 455 -19.87 13.19 6.21
CA SER A 455 -19.81 11.73 6.33
C SER A 455 -21.10 11.07 6.83
N GLU A 456 -21.05 9.73 6.84
CA GLU A 456 -22.06 8.75 7.32
C GLU A 456 -23.14 8.37 6.28
N ASP A 457 -23.32 7.05 6.17
CA ASP A 457 -24.34 6.26 5.45
C ASP A 457 -24.81 6.71 4.05
N CYS A 458 -24.17 6.14 3.02
CA CYS A 458 -24.82 5.47 1.87
C CYS A 458 -23.77 4.90 0.91
N CYS A 459 -24.11 3.84 0.18
CA CYS A 459 -23.31 3.40 -0.97
C CYS A 459 -23.68 4.20 -2.22
N ILE A 460 -23.25 5.46 -2.26
CA ILE A 460 -23.47 6.35 -3.40
C ILE A 460 -22.50 5.94 -4.52
N ILE A 461 -23.03 5.39 -5.62
CA ILE A 461 -22.28 5.30 -6.88
C ILE A 461 -22.35 6.68 -7.53
N GLU A 462 -21.29 7.48 -7.38
CA GLU A 462 -21.15 8.74 -8.10
C GLU A 462 -20.60 8.49 -9.51
N TYR A 463 -21.43 8.70 -10.53
CA TYR A 463 -20.94 8.99 -11.88
C TYR A 463 -20.97 10.50 -12.13
N PRO A 464 -19.96 11.08 -12.80
CA PRO A 464 -19.91 12.51 -13.05
C PRO A 464 -20.95 12.93 -14.09
N THR A 465 -21.88 13.79 -13.69
CA THR A 465 -22.63 14.69 -14.58
C THR A 465 -22.10 16.12 -14.40
N GLU A 466 -22.22 16.97 -15.43
CA GLU A 466 -21.63 18.34 -15.43
C GLU A 466 -22.31 19.34 -14.47
N GLU A 467 -23.28 18.87 -13.67
CA GLU A 467 -24.16 19.67 -12.82
C GLU A 467 -24.24 19.02 -11.43
N GLY A 468 -23.44 19.54 -10.49
CA GLY A 468 -23.27 18.93 -9.18
C GLY A 468 -24.57 18.81 -8.38
N LYS A 469 -24.83 17.57 -7.93
CA LYS A 469 -25.93 17.10 -7.05
C LYS A 469 -27.26 16.79 -7.73
N LEU A 470 -27.53 15.49 -7.87
CA LEU A 470 -28.70 14.85 -7.26
C LEU A 470 -28.31 13.44 -6.76
N ARG A 471 -28.96 12.98 -5.70
CA ARG A 471 -28.63 11.72 -5.01
C ARG A 471 -29.52 10.58 -5.52
N ILE A 472 -28.93 9.43 -5.85
CA ILE A 472 -29.65 8.16 -5.80
C ILE A 472 -29.56 7.64 -4.37
N THR A 473 -30.66 7.75 -3.62
CA THR A 473 -30.86 6.96 -2.40
C THR A 473 -31.54 5.65 -2.78
N MET A 474 -30.77 4.57 -2.84
CA MET A 474 -31.35 3.23 -2.66
C MET A 474 -31.40 3.00 -1.15
N ASP A 475 -32.61 2.91 -0.58
CA ASP A 475 -32.78 2.57 0.82
C ASP A 475 -32.26 1.14 1.05
N CYS A 476 -31.21 1.01 1.86
CA CYS A 476 -30.80 -0.28 2.39
C CYS A 476 -31.93 -0.82 3.30
N PRO A 477 -32.45 -2.03 3.08
CA PRO A 477 -33.30 -2.68 4.06
C PRO A 477 -32.49 -2.92 5.34
N ASN A 478 -33.05 -2.49 6.48
CA ASN A 478 -32.49 -2.62 7.83
C ASN A 478 -31.90 -4.02 8.13
#